data_AF-A0A8T1EUS4-F1
#
_entry.id   AF-A0A8T1EUS4-F1
#
_cell.length_a   1.000
_cell.length_b   1.000
_cell.length_c   1.000
_cell.angle_alpha   90.00
_cell.angle_beta   90.00
_cell.angle_gamma   90.00
#
_symmetry.space_group_name_H-M   'P 1'
#
loop_
_entity.id
_entity.type
_entity.pdbx_description
1 polymer ?
#
loop_
_entity_poly.entity_id
_entity_poly.type
_entity_poly.pdbx_seq_one_letter_code
_entity_poly.pdbx_strand_id
1 'polypeptide(L)'
;SSSTWVSLSAPMTGSMGADYLQNACSGNNVFLQAVANLIGQCPASTAVVALSYEDESYSTSSLNSEYTAAQTSFRASVRAAMCSDNYSGLLSIYQAEYKLAGSVIPHKSSENDGVVEYQSCAGGLSTSKFGNTYDDTFYLTGLNHIDTTFRNGDALIVNSQKPVKWFECLL
;
A
#
# COMPACT_ATOMS: atom_id res chain seq x y z
N SER A 1 -9.78 28.28 9.04
CA SER A 1 -9.55 26.83 9.16
C SER A 1 -8.67 26.40 8.00
N SER A 2 -7.53 25.75 8.25
CA SER A 2 -6.70 25.12 7.22
C SER A 2 -6.68 23.62 7.48
N SER A 3 -7.09 22.82 6.50
CA SER A 3 -7.03 21.37 6.58
C SER A 3 -5.77 20.86 5.90
N THR A 4 -5.15 19.81 6.43
CA THR A 4 -3.98 19.14 5.86
C THR A 4 -4.34 17.71 5.46
N TRP A 5 -3.90 17.29 4.28
CA TRP A 5 -4.09 15.92 3.79
C TRP A 5 -2.82 15.11 4.04
N VAL A 6 -2.98 13.98 4.74
CA VAL A 6 -1.90 13.04 5.07
C VAL A 6 -2.27 11.68 4.48
N SER A 7 -1.34 11.05 3.76
CA SER A 7 -1.53 9.75 3.12
C SER A 7 -0.78 8.64 3.86
N LEU A 8 -1.36 7.45 3.94
CA LEU A 8 -0.75 6.27 4.54
C LEU A 8 -1.03 5.06 3.63
N SER A 9 0.02 4.51 3.00
CA SER A 9 -0.05 3.33 2.11
C SER A 9 -1.17 3.38 1.05
N ALA A 10 -1.50 4.54 0.50
CA ALA A 10 -2.62 4.69 -0.42
C ALA A 10 -2.33 4.07 -1.80
N PRO A 11 -3.14 3.14 -2.34
CA PRO A 11 -2.89 2.50 -3.63
C PRO A 11 -3.25 3.43 -4.82
N MET A 12 -2.48 4.48 -5.07
CA MET A 12 -2.82 5.52 -6.06
C MET A 12 -2.67 5.08 -7.52
N THR A 13 -2.16 3.87 -7.79
CA THR A 13 -2.23 3.19 -9.09
C THR A 13 -2.82 1.78 -8.93
N GLY A 14 -3.58 1.54 -7.86
CA GLY A 14 -4.13 0.23 -7.51
C GLY A 14 -3.15 -0.71 -6.80
N SER A 15 -3.54 -1.98 -6.70
CA SER A 15 -2.84 -3.02 -5.94
C SER A 15 -2.76 -4.31 -6.74
N MET A 16 -1.56 -4.89 -6.90
CA MET A 16 -1.45 -6.22 -7.51
C MET A 16 -2.10 -7.32 -6.67
N GLY A 17 -2.38 -7.07 -5.38
CA GLY A 17 -3.21 -7.96 -4.57
C GLY A 17 -4.64 -8.06 -5.07
N ALA A 18 -5.21 -6.98 -5.60
CA ALA A 18 -6.54 -6.98 -6.20
C ALA A 18 -6.56 -7.79 -7.51
N ASP A 19 -5.59 -7.55 -8.39
CA ASP A 19 -5.43 -8.32 -9.65
C ASP A 19 -5.19 -9.80 -9.37
N TYR A 20 -4.36 -10.14 -8.37
CA TYR A 20 -4.12 -11.52 -7.97
C TYR A 20 -5.40 -12.22 -7.50
N LEU A 21 -6.21 -11.57 -6.65
CA LEU A 21 -7.50 -12.15 -6.22
C LEU A 21 -8.44 -12.33 -7.41
N GLN A 22 -8.60 -11.33 -8.26
CA GLN A 22 -9.46 -11.43 -9.44
C GLN A 22 -9.03 -12.54 -10.39
N ASN A 23 -7.72 -12.71 -10.59
CA ASN A 23 -7.17 -13.78 -11.40
C ASN A 23 -7.38 -15.17 -10.79
N ALA A 24 -7.35 -15.28 -9.47
CA ALA A 24 -7.68 -16.52 -8.79
C ALA A 24 -9.18 -16.82 -8.90
N CYS A 25 -10.05 -15.81 -8.76
CA CYS A 25 -11.50 -15.97 -8.86
C CYS A 25 -12.00 -16.29 -10.28
N SER A 26 -11.27 -15.90 -11.31
CA SER A 26 -11.55 -16.29 -12.70
C SER A 26 -11.10 -17.73 -13.04
N GLY A 27 -10.41 -18.41 -12.12
CA GLY A 27 -9.86 -19.75 -12.31
C GLY A 27 -8.54 -19.77 -13.08
N ASN A 28 -7.92 -18.61 -13.29
CA ASN A 28 -6.68 -18.47 -14.06
C ASN A 28 -5.40 -18.66 -13.22
N ASN A 29 -5.50 -18.71 -11.89
CA ASN A 29 -4.38 -19.00 -10.99
C ASN A 29 -4.81 -19.72 -9.71
N VAL A 30 -3.86 -20.36 -9.02
CA VAL A 30 -4.06 -20.98 -7.71
C VAL A 30 -4.25 -19.89 -6.65
N PHE A 31 -5.39 -19.93 -5.96
CA PHE A 31 -5.65 -19.08 -4.81
C PHE A 31 -5.00 -19.66 -3.56
N LEU A 32 -4.06 -18.93 -2.95
CA LEU A 32 -3.55 -19.27 -1.63
C LEU A 32 -4.50 -18.73 -0.56
N GLN A 33 -5.26 -19.61 0.08
CA GLN A 33 -6.19 -19.24 1.15
C GLN A 33 -5.53 -18.44 2.29
N ALA A 34 -4.22 -18.64 2.50
CA ALA A 34 -3.45 -17.92 3.51
C ALA A 34 -3.33 -16.40 3.27
N VAL A 35 -3.50 -15.92 2.04
CA VAL A 35 -3.53 -14.48 1.74
C VAL A 35 -4.97 -13.93 1.64
N ALA A 36 -5.99 -14.78 1.73
CA ALA A 36 -7.39 -14.38 1.61
C ALA A 36 -7.83 -13.36 2.66
N ASN A 37 -7.22 -13.42 3.85
CA ASN A 37 -7.49 -12.46 4.92
C ASN A 37 -7.01 -11.04 4.58
N LEU A 38 -6.07 -10.91 3.63
CA LEU A 38 -5.47 -9.64 3.24
C LEU A 38 -6.16 -9.02 2.03
N ILE A 39 -6.39 -9.82 0.99
CA ILE A 39 -6.89 -9.33 -0.30
C ILE A 39 -8.37 -9.63 -0.54
N GLY A 40 -8.99 -10.45 0.31
CA GLY A 40 -10.39 -10.86 0.22
C GLY A 40 -10.59 -12.30 -0.25
N GLN A 41 -11.86 -12.65 -0.50
CA GLN A 41 -12.28 -13.98 -0.96
C GLN A 41 -13.03 -13.88 -2.29
N CYS A 42 -13.22 -15.02 -2.96
CA CYS A 42 -14.04 -15.07 -4.17
C CYS A 42 -15.54 -15.12 -3.86
N PRO A 43 -16.38 -14.43 -4.66
CA PRO A 43 -16.00 -13.53 -5.76
C PRO A 43 -15.38 -12.23 -5.24
N ALA A 44 -14.47 -11.64 -6.01
CA ALA A 44 -13.85 -10.36 -5.67
C ALA A 44 -14.94 -9.30 -5.43
N SER A 45 -14.82 -8.59 -4.30
CA SER A 45 -15.78 -7.55 -3.94
C SER A 45 -15.64 -6.32 -4.83
N THR A 46 -16.66 -5.46 -4.86
CA THR A 46 -16.58 -4.17 -5.59
C THR A 46 -15.40 -3.32 -5.11
N ALA A 47 -15.04 -3.39 -3.83
CA ALA A 47 -13.88 -2.67 -3.30
C ALA A 47 -12.57 -3.21 -3.88
N VAL A 48 -12.42 -4.53 -4.02
CA VAL A 48 -11.24 -5.14 -4.66
C VAL A 48 -11.19 -4.76 -6.13
N VAL A 49 -12.31 -4.85 -6.85
CA VAL A 49 -12.38 -4.48 -8.28
C VAL A 49 -12.03 -3.00 -8.49
N ALA A 50 -12.42 -2.12 -7.57
CA ALA A 50 -12.06 -0.70 -7.60
C ALA A 50 -10.57 -0.43 -7.30
N LEU A 51 -9.83 -1.45 -6.87
CA LEU A 51 -8.39 -1.41 -6.60
C LEU A 51 -7.56 -2.15 -7.65
N SER A 52 -8.16 -2.63 -8.75
CA SER A 52 -7.42 -3.18 -9.88
C SER A 52 -6.28 -2.24 -10.28
N TYR A 53 -5.13 -2.82 -10.59
CA TYR A 53 -3.93 -2.05 -10.86
C TYR A 53 -4.08 -1.28 -12.19
N GLU A 54 -3.68 0.00 -12.19
CA GLU A 54 -3.81 0.89 -13.34
C GLU A 54 -3.10 0.28 -14.57
N ASP A 55 -3.77 0.31 -15.72
CA ASP A 55 -3.32 -0.28 -16.99
C ASP A 55 -3.12 -1.81 -17.02
N GLU A 56 -3.52 -2.54 -15.96
CA GLU A 56 -3.53 -4.00 -15.96
C GLU A 56 -4.83 -4.63 -16.47
N SER A 57 -4.79 -5.95 -16.64
CA SER A 57 -5.86 -6.75 -17.28
C SER A 57 -7.24 -6.66 -16.60
N TYR A 58 -7.28 -6.36 -15.29
CA TYR A 58 -8.52 -6.22 -14.53
C TYR A 58 -8.95 -4.76 -14.37
N SER A 59 -8.18 -3.79 -14.87
CA SER A 59 -8.59 -2.39 -14.89
C SER A 59 -9.38 -2.05 -16.16
N THR A 60 -10.13 -0.96 -16.09
CA THR A 60 -10.90 -0.41 -17.21
C THR A 60 -10.38 0.97 -17.55
N SER A 61 -10.63 1.45 -18.78
CA SER A 61 -10.28 2.83 -19.16
C SER A 61 -10.95 3.88 -18.25
N SER A 62 -12.13 3.57 -17.70
CA SER A 62 -12.80 4.42 -16.72
C SER A 62 -12.02 4.47 -15.41
N LEU A 63 -11.62 3.32 -14.87
CA LEU A 63 -10.84 3.24 -13.63
C LEU A 63 -9.46 3.90 -13.79
N ASN A 64 -8.78 3.72 -14.93
CA ASN A 64 -7.51 4.42 -15.20
C ASN A 64 -7.70 5.95 -15.25
N SER A 65 -8.82 6.42 -15.80
CA SER A 65 -9.15 7.85 -15.79
C SER A 65 -9.39 8.37 -14.37
N GLU A 66 -10.02 7.57 -13.50
CA GLU A 66 -10.22 7.88 -12.09
C GLU A 66 -8.89 7.93 -11.32
N TYR A 67 -7.97 6.98 -11.55
CA TYR A 67 -6.62 7.04 -10.99
C TYR A 67 -5.88 8.29 -11.42
N THR A 68 -5.86 8.62 -12.71
CA THR A 68 -5.23 9.84 -13.23
C THR A 68 -5.77 11.10 -12.52
N ALA A 69 -7.09 11.19 -12.31
CA ALA A 69 -7.71 12.30 -11.59
C ALA A 69 -7.37 12.31 -10.09
N ALA A 70 -7.38 11.14 -9.46
CA ALA A 70 -7.04 10.97 -8.05
C ALA A 70 -5.59 11.35 -7.78
N GLN A 71 -4.65 10.86 -8.58
CA GLN A 71 -3.22 11.18 -8.49
C GLN A 71 -2.95 12.67 -8.70
N THR A 72 -3.68 13.33 -9.60
CA THR A 72 -3.58 14.78 -9.79
C THR A 72 -3.97 15.53 -8.51
N SER A 73 -5.09 15.14 -7.90
CA SER A 73 -5.55 15.72 -6.62
C SER A 73 -4.60 15.40 -5.47
N PHE A 74 -4.07 14.18 -5.44
CA PHE A 74 -3.12 13.68 -4.45
C PHE A 74 -1.84 14.53 -4.46
N ARG A 75 -1.20 14.69 -5.62
CA ARG A 75 0.02 15.51 -5.77
C ARG A 75 -0.18 16.98 -5.42
N ALA A 76 -1.39 17.51 -5.65
CA ALA A 76 -1.72 18.91 -5.34
C ALA A 76 -2.00 19.15 -3.85
N SER A 77 -2.50 18.13 -3.13
CA SER A 77 -3.11 18.31 -1.81
C SER A 77 -2.31 17.68 -0.67
N VAL A 78 -1.71 16.50 -0.90
CA VAL A 78 -1.01 15.73 0.13
C VAL A 78 0.25 16.46 0.58
N ARG A 79 0.36 16.68 1.89
CA ARG A 79 1.50 17.39 2.50
C ARG A 79 2.44 16.48 3.27
N ALA A 80 1.99 15.29 3.64
CA ALA A 80 2.80 14.24 4.23
C ALA A 80 2.30 12.88 3.75
N ALA A 81 3.21 11.94 3.54
CA ALA A 81 2.85 10.59 3.10
C ALA A 81 3.75 9.54 3.75
N MET A 82 3.16 8.46 4.24
CA MET A 82 3.86 7.25 4.63
C MET A 82 3.69 6.19 3.55
N CYS A 83 4.80 5.66 3.05
CA CYS A 83 4.85 4.55 2.12
C CYS A 83 5.84 3.50 2.60
N SER A 84 5.80 2.28 2.07
CA SER A 84 6.81 1.27 2.36
C SER A 84 7.47 0.75 1.10
N ASP A 85 8.78 0.49 1.18
CA ASP A 85 9.55 -0.19 0.15
C ASP A 85 9.77 -1.68 0.47
N ASN A 86 9.28 -2.18 1.60
CA ASN A 86 9.30 -3.59 1.92
C ASN A 86 8.28 -3.97 2.98
N TYR A 87 7.95 -5.26 3.02
CA TYR A 87 6.92 -5.86 3.87
C TYR A 87 7.48 -6.54 5.13
N SER A 88 8.70 -6.17 5.57
CA SER A 88 9.31 -6.79 6.75
C SER A 88 8.43 -6.67 7.98
N GLY A 89 7.88 -5.47 8.20
CA GLY A 89 6.88 -5.18 9.21
C GLY A 89 7.34 -5.33 10.65
N LEU A 90 6.45 -4.94 11.56
CA LEU A 90 6.58 -5.12 13.00
C LEU A 90 6.36 -6.59 13.36
N LEU A 91 6.96 -7.02 14.48
CA LEU A 91 6.71 -8.36 15.02
C LEU A 91 5.25 -8.45 15.50
N SER A 92 4.43 -9.13 14.71
CA SER A 92 3.01 -9.34 15.00
C SER A 92 2.51 -10.62 14.33
N ILE A 93 1.28 -11.04 14.65
CA ILE A 93 0.63 -12.19 13.99
C ILE A 93 0.45 -11.97 12.48
N TYR A 94 0.35 -10.72 12.04
CA TYR A 94 0.14 -10.36 10.63
C TYR A 94 1.44 -10.41 9.82
N GLN A 95 2.60 -10.34 10.48
CA GLN A 95 3.90 -10.27 9.79
C GLN A 95 4.11 -11.43 8.82
N ALA A 96 3.74 -12.65 9.23
CA ALA A 96 3.87 -13.84 8.41
C ALA A 96 2.95 -13.79 7.18
N GLU A 97 1.72 -13.28 7.35
CA GLU A 97 0.75 -13.15 6.25
C GLU A 97 1.24 -12.16 5.20
N TYR A 98 1.72 -10.98 5.62
CA TYR A 98 2.24 -9.98 4.69
C TYR A 98 3.56 -10.39 4.02
N LYS A 99 4.44 -11.12 4.72
CA LYS A 99 5.62 -11.73 4.10
C LYS A 99 5.26 -12.76 3.04
N LEU A 100 4.22 -13.55 3.28
CA LEU A 100 3.71 -14.48 2.28
C LEU A 100 3.14 -13.70 1.09
N ALA A 101 2.28 -12.71 1.33
CA ALA A 101 1.67 -11.88 0.29
C ALA A 101 2.71 -11.21 -0.61
N GLY A 102 3.68 -10.51 -0.01
CA GLY A 102 4.79 -9.87 -0.73
C GLY A 102 5.67 -10.83 -1.54
N SER A 103 5.64 -12.13 -1.22
CA SER A 103 6.38 -13.17 -1.94
C SER A 103 5.58 -13.86 -3.04
N VAL A 104 4.25 -13.96 -2.95
CA VAL A 104 3.42 -14.78 -3.85
C VAL A 104 2.57 -13.95 -4.81
N ILE A 105 2.22 -12.72 -4.42
CA ILE A 105 1.55 -11.77 -5.30
C ILE A 105 2.56 -11.30 -6.34
N PRO A 106 2.20 -11.30 -7.65
CA PRO A 106 3.10 -10.89 -8.72
C PRO A 106 3.23 -9.37 -8.77
N HIS A 107 3.88 -8.78 -7.76
CA HIS A 107 4.08 -7.35 -7.65
C HIS A 107 4.87 -6.77 -8.83
N LYS A 108 4.65 -5.48 -9.14
CA LYS A 108 5.40 -4.77 -10.18
C LYS A 108 6.86 -4.48 -9.78
N SER A 109 7.16 -4.53 -8.49
CA SER A 109 8.49 -4.33 -7.92
C SER A 109 8.66 -5.15 -6.64
N SER A 110 9.91 -5.44 -6.27
CA SER A 110 10.23 -5.93 -4.92
C SER A 110 9.91 -4.89 -3.84
N GLU A 111 9.73 -3.63 -4.23
CA GLU A 111 9.39 -2.52 -3.33
C GLU A 111 7.87 -2.46 -3.09
N ASN A 112 7.39 -3.13 -2.04
CA ASN A 112 5.98 -3.19 -1.68
C ASN A 112 5.77 -3.45 -0.18
N ASP A 113 4.60 -3.07 0.34
CA ASP A 113 4.20 -3.32 1.73
C ASP A 113 3.47 -4.66 1.95
N GLY A 114 3.53 -5.54 0.95
CA GLY A 114 2.92 -6.86 0.91
C GLY A 114 1.63 -6.90 0.10
N VAL A 115 0.99 -5.76 -0.15
CA VAL A 115 -0.19 -5.66 -1.03
C VAL A 115 -0.17 -4.43 -1.94
N VAL A 116 0.54 -3.36 -1.58
CA VAL A 116 0.67 -2.13 -2.38
C VAL A 116 2.14 -1.84 -2.65
N GLU A 117 2.45 -1.59 -3.92
CA GLU A 117 3.77 -1.18 -4.39
C GLU A 117 4.12 0.24 -3.93
N TYR A 118 5.41 0.49 -3.64
CA TYR A 118 5.88 1.83 -3.26
C TYR A 118 5.50 2.89 -4.30
N GLN A 119 5.66 2.60 -5.59
CA GLN A 119 5.29 3.54 -6.66
C GLN A 119 3.79 3.86 -6.67
N SER A 120 2.94 2.85 -6.43
CA SER A 120 1.50 3.05 -6.26
C SER A 120 1.23 3.94 -5.04
N CYS A 121 1.90 3.68 -3.91
CA CYS A 121 1.79 4.53 -2.72
C CYS A 121 2.19 6.00 -2.96
N ALA A 122 3.27 6.22 -3.70
CA ALA A 122 3.79 7.55 -3.98
C ALA A 122 2.83 8.39 -4.83
N GLY A 123 1.92 7.79 -5.61
CA GLY A 123 0.92 8.52 -6.40
C GLY A 123 1.50 9.56 -7.36
N GLY A 124 2.72 9.33 -7.83
CA GLY A 124 3.48 10.26 -8.66
C GLY A 124 4.18 11.41 -7.90
N LEU A 125 4.21 11.39 -6.57
CA LEU A 125 5.19 12.17 -5.81
C LEU A 125 6.60 11.67 -6.14
N SER A 126 7.57 12.59 -6.20
CA SER A 126 8.96 12.20 -6.43
C SER A 126 9.50 11.37 -5.26
N THR A 127 10.02 10.18 -5.55
CA THR A 127 10.58 9.27 -4.55
C THR A 127 11.79 9.85 -3.82
N SER A 128 12.48 10.83 -4.40
CA SER A 128 13.58 11.56 -3.75
C SER A 128 13.14 12.45 -2.58
N LYS A 129 11.82 12.70 -2.43
CA LYS A 129 11.28 13.40 -1.26
C LYS A 129 11.23 12.52 -0.03
N PHE A 130 11.25 11.19 -0.20
CA PHE A 130 11.02 10.28 0.89
C PHE A 130 12.32 9.95 1.64
N GLY A 131 12.30 10.16 2.95
CA GLY A 131 13.38 9.77 3.87
C GLY A 131 12.96 8.58 4.73
N ASN A 132 13.92 7.91 5.36
CA ASN A 132 13.70 6.64 6.07
C ASN A 132 13.61 6.78 7.59
N THR A 133 13.40 7.99 8.09
CA THR A 133 13.24 8.28 9.52
C THR A 133 11.84 8.82 9.80
N TYR A 134 11.31 8.55 11.00
CA TYR A 134 9.97 8.98 11.40
C TYR A 134 9.83 10.52 11.51
N ASP A 135 10.94 11.27 11.43
CA ASP A 135 10.92 12.74 11.39
C ASP A 135 10.77 13.27 9.95
N ASP A 136 10.81 12.39 8.92
CA ASP A 136 10.64 12.77 7.53
C ASP A 136 9.15 12.98 7.17
N THR A 137 8.82 14.13 6.58
CA THR A 137 7.45 14.44 6.16
C THR A 137 6.89 13.45 5.14
N PHE A 138 7.75 12.99 4.23
CA PHE A 138 7.48 11.88 3.33
C PHE A 138 8.33 10.71 3.83
N TYR A 139 7.68 9.74 4.47
CA TYR A 139 8.34 8.70 5.24
C TYR A 139 8.29 7.38 4.48
N LEU A 140 9.46 6.89 4.09
CA LEU A 140 9.67 5.56 3.51
C LEU A 140 10.00 4.56 4.61
N THR A 141 9.18 3.54 4.72
CA THR A 141 9.18 2.61 5.83
C THR A 141 9.50 1.19 5.37
N GLY A 142 9.89 0.33 6.33
CA GLY A 142 9.92 -1.12 6.16
C GLY A 142 8.73 -1.80 6.84
N LEU A 143 7.57 -1.15 6.80
CA LEU A 143 6.32 -1.61 7.40
C LEU A 143 5.52 -2.43 6.38
N ASN A 144 4.84 -3.48 6.85
CA ASN A 144 3.79 -4.07 6.03
C ASN A 144 2.54 -3.16 6.03
N HIS A 145 1.59 -3.44 5.14
CA HIS A 145 0.41 -2.59 4.93
C HIS A 145 -0.44 -2.40 6.19
N ILE A 146 -0.57 -3.41 7.07
CA ILE A 146 -1.38 -3.25 8.28
C ILE A 146 -0.68 -2.41 9.34
N ASP A 147 0.64 -2.43 9.39
CA ASP A 147 1.39 -1.64 10.37
C ASP A 147 1.24 -0.13 10.11
N THR A 148 1.09 0.30 8.85
CA THR A 148 0.84 1.72 8.51
C THR A 148 -0.52 2.21 9.00
N THR A 149 -1.41 1.32 9.43
CA THR A 149 -2.69 1.65 10.09
C THR A 149 -2.57 1.85 11.60
N PHE A 150 -1.35 1.92 12.14
CA PHE A 150 -1.03 2.05 13.57
C PHE A 150 -1.40 0.84 14.44
N ARG A 151 -1.88 -0.25 13.84
CA ARG A 151 -2.43 -1.40 14.57
C ARG A 151 -1.44 -2.07 15.53
N ASN A 152 -0.14 -2.04 15.19
CA ASN A 152 0.91 -2.70 15.95
C ASN A 152 1.88 -1.72 16.66
N GLY A 153 1.57 -0.42 16.66
CA GLY A 153 2.39 0.61 17.31
C GLY A 153 3.71 0.88 16.57
N ASP A 154 4.78 1.08 17.33
CA ASP A 154 6.11 1.42 16.83
C ASP A 154 7.15 0.35 17.20
N ALA A 155 8.14 0.14 16.32
CA ALA A 155 9.35 -0.57 16.67
C ALA A 155 10.12 0.20 17.75
N LEU A 156 10.81 -0.51 18.64
CA LEU A 156 11.62 0.15 19.68
C LEU A 156 12.87 0.83 19.10
N ILE A 157 13.56 0.17 18.15
CA ILE A 157 14.88 0.60 17.66
C ILE A 157 14.86 1.01 16.18
N VAL A 158 14.09 0.33 15.34
CA VAL A 158 14.12 0.52 13.87
C VAL A 158 13.37 1.79 13.49
N ASN A 159 14.09 2.83 13.05
CA ASN A 159 13.50 4.13 12.74
C ASN A 159 12.56 4.11 11.53
N SER A 160 12.71 3.18 10.60
CA SER A 160 11.82 2.98 9.45
C SER A 160 10.58 2.13 9.78
N GLN A 161 10.32 1.87 11.07
CA GLN A 161 9.16 1.11 11.53
C GLN A 161 8.46 1.79 12.72
N LYS A 162 8.29 3.12 12.66
CA LYS A 162 7.66 3.91 13.74
C LYS A 162 6.50 4.76 13.21
N PRO A 163 5.40 4.12 12.74
CA PRO A 163 4.29 4.82 12.10
C PRO A 163 3.55 5.76 13.05
N VAL A 164 3.37 5.40 14.33
CA VAL A 164 2.68 6.23 15.32
C VAL A 164 3.50 7.45 15.64
N LYS A 165 4.80 7.26 15.96
CA LYS A 165 5.71 8.38 16.22
C LYS A 165 5.80 9.34 15.03
N TRP A 166 5.83 8.82 13.81
CA TRP A 166 5.81 9.67 12.61
C TRP A 166 4.57 10.57 12.60
N PHE A 167 3.39 10.01 12.84
CA PHE A 167 2.15 10.78 12.83
C PHE A 167 2.09 11.79 13.98
N GLU A 168 2.56 11.43 15.18
CA GLU A 168 2.67 12.34 16.31
C GLU A 168 3.62 13.52 16.03
N CYS A 169 4.72 13.28 15.32
CA CYS A 169 5.68 14.32 14.92
C CYS A 169 5.16 15.24 13.80
N LEU A 170 4.10 14.85 13.09
CA LEU A 170 3.45 15.67 12.06
C LEU A 170 2.37 16.64 12.59
N LEU A 171 1.82 16.37 13.78
CA LEU A 171 0.74 17.14 14.41
C LEU A 171 1.29 18.31 15.25
#